data_AF-A0A7T8JXK7-F1
#
_entry.id   AF-A0A7T8JXK7-F1
#
_cell.length_a   1.000
_cell.length_b   1.000
_cell.length_c   1.000
_cell.angle_alpha   90.00
_cell.angle_beta   90.00
_cell.angle_gamma   90.00
#
_symmetry.space_group_name_H-M   'P 1'
#
loop_
_entity.id
_entity.type
_entity.pdbx_description
1 polymer ?
#
loop_
_entity_poly.entity_id
_entity_poly.type
_entity_poly.pdbx_seq_one_letter_code
_entity_poly.pdbx_strand_id
1 'polypeptide(L)'
;MSSELERRTAIIVALRCGRAPKEIIDFFKFPKATVYSIAKSFKESEDIEEGFLTPERKTPDRSQVRKRRADFIDVLIKGVLAPQQP
;
A
#
# COMPACT_ATOMS: atom_id res chain seq x y z
N MET A 1 -6.82 14.49 10.08
CA MET A 1 -6.60 13.25 9.28
C MET A 1 -7.95 12.80 8.75
N SER A 2 -8.07 12.45 7.46
CA SER A 2 -9.34 11.94 6.93
C SER A 2 -9.59 10.55 7.49
N SER A 3 -10.81 10.29 7.99
CA SER A 3 -11.19 8.99 8.57
C SER A 3 -10.96 7.83 7.61
N GLU A 4 -10.96 8.07 6.30
CA GLU A 4 -10.69 7.04 5.30
C GLU A 4 -9.22 6.64 5.21
N LEU A 5 -8.30 7.61 5.36
CA LEU A 5 -6.87 7.32 5.37
C LEU A 5 -6.50 6.50 6.60
N GLU A 6 -7.07 6.83 7.76
CA GLU A 6 -6.87 6.07 9.00
C GLU A 6 -7.37 4.63 8.87
N ARG A 7 -8.58 4.44 8.30
CA ARG A 7 -9.11 3.09 8.01
C ARG A 7 -8.17 2.30 7.11
N ARG A 8 -7.69 2.91 6.02
CA ARG A 8 -6.80 2.25 5.07
C ARG A 8 -5.47 1.86 5.71
N THR A 9 -4.87 2.76 6.49
CA THR A 9 -3.61 2.50 7.19
C THR A 9 -3.77 1.38 8.21
N ALA A 10 -4.84 1.38 9.01
CA ALA A 10 -5.11 0.32 9.98
C ALA A 10 -5.22 -1.06 9.33
N ILE A 11 -5.91 -1.16 8.18
CA ILE A 11 -6.05 -2.42 7.43
C ILE A 11 -4.69 -2.90 6.91
N ILE A 12 -3.88 -2.01 6.31
CA ILE A 12 -2.55 -2.37 5.77
C ILE A 12 -1.62 -2.84 6.89
N VAL A 13 -1.60 -2.15 8.03
CA VAL A 13 -0.77 -2.53 9.18
C VAL A 13 -1.19 -3.90 9.72
N ALA A 14 -2.50 -4.15 9.85
CA ALA A 14 -2.99 -5.44 10.33
C ALA A 14 -2.64 -6.60 9.37
N LEU A 15 -2.72 -6.37 8.05
CA LEU A 15 -2.31 -7.34 7.04
C LEU A 15 -0.80 -7.65 7.13
N ARG A 16 0.04 -6.62 7.29
CA ARG A 16 1.50 -6.80 7.51
C ARG A 16 1.82 -7.58 8.79
N CYS A 17 0.98 -7.47 9.81
CA CYS A 17 1.08 -8.27 11.03
C CYS A 17 0.55 -9.71 10.87
N GLY A 18 0.23 -10.15 9.64
CA GLY A 18 -0.24 -11.51 9.35
C GLY A 18 -1.70 -11.77 9.75
N ARG A 19 -2.50 -10.73 10.02
CA ARG A 19 -3.92 -10.89 10.37
C ARG A 19 -4.76 -11.22 9.14
N ALA A 20 -5.70 -12.14 9.29
CA ALA A 20 -6.61 -12.49 8.22
C ALA A 20 -7.64 -11.36 8.00
N PRO A 21 -8.10 -11.11 6.75
CA PRO A 21 -9.14 -10.11 6.47
C PRO A 21 -10.39 -10.25 7.33
N LYS A 22 -10.77 -11.50 7.68
CA LYS A 22 -11.90 -11.77 8.56
C LYS A 22 -11.69 -11.23 9.98
N GLU A 23 -10.50 -11.46 10.56
CA GLU A 23 -10.15 -10.94 11.89
C GLU A 23 -10.14 -9.41 11.91
N ILE A 24 -9.68 -8.78 10.83
CA ILE A 24 -9.67 -7.32 10.66
C ILE A 24 -11.10 -6.77 10.64
N ILE A 25 -12.02 -7.43 9.90
CA ILE A 25 -13.45 -7.06 9.89
C ILE A 25 -14.05 -7.20 11.28
N ASP A 26 -13.76 -8.31 11.97
CA ASP A 26 -14.34 -8.60 13.28
C ASP A 26 -13.84 -7.62 14.35
N PHE A 27 -12.58 -7.19 14.29
CA PHE A 27 -11.97 -6.27 15.24
C PHE A 27 -12.35 -4.80 14.97
N PHE A 28 -12.12 -4.31 13.75
CA PHE A 28 -12.32 -2.90 13.41
C PHE A 28 -13.74 -2.56 12.97
N LYS A 29 -14.58 -3.57 12.71
CA LYS A 29 -15.96 -3.41 12.18
C LYS A 29 -16.02 -2.61 10.88
N PHE A 30 -14.96 -2.65 10.08
CA PHE A 30 -14.93 -2.00 8.77
C PHE A 30 -15.79 -2.75 7.73
N PRO A 31 -16.27 -2.06 6.69
CA PRO A 31 -17.03 -2.71 5.62
C PRO A 31 -16.22 -3.82 4.96
N LYS A 32 -16.84 -5.00 4.80
CA LYS A 32 -16.24 -6.17 4.16
C LYS A 32 -15.64 -5.83 2.80
N ALA A 33 -16.37 -5.09 1.97
CA ALA A 33 -15.91 -4.67 0.64
C ALA A 33 -14.60 -3.88 0.69
N THR A 34 -14.47 -2.96 1.65
CA THR A 34 -13.26 -2.14 1.84
C THR A 34 -12.07 -3.00 2.26
N VAL A 35 -12.24 -3.88 3.25
CA VAL A 35 -11.15 -4.73 3.74
C VAL A 35 -10.64 -5.67 2.65
N TYR A 36 -11.54 -6.34 1.92
CA TYR A 36 -11.14 -7.26 0.85
C TYR A 36 -10.54 -6.54 -0.36
N SER A 37 -11.05 -5.36 -0.71
CA SER A 37 -10.46 -4.53 -1.79
C SER A 37 -9.00 -4.17 -1.46
N ILE A 38 -8.75 -3.69 -0.24
CA ILE A 38 -7.40 -3.34 0.22
C ILE A 38 -6.50 -4.57 0.34
N ALA A 39 -7.01 -5.68 0.90
CA ALA A 39 -6.24 -6.92 1.01
C ALA A 39 -5.81 -7.47 -0.36
N LYS A 40 -6.67 -7.36 -1.37
CA LYS A 40 -6.34 -7.73 -2.75
C LYS A 40 -5.19 -6.87 -3.30
N SER A 41 -5.32 -5.54 -3.21
CA SER A 41 -4.26 -4.62 -3.67
C SER A 41 -2.96 -4.75 -2.88
N PHE A 42 -3.04 -5.11 -1.59
CA PHE A 42 -1.90 -5.37 -0.73
C PHE A 42 -1.12 -6.59 -1.24
N LYS A 43 -1.81 -7.73 -1.46
CA LYS A 43 -1.18 -8.94 -1.99
C LYS A 43 -0.57 -8.72 -3.38
N GLU A 44 -1.29 -8.06 -4.28
CA GLU A 44 -0.77 -7.70 -5.61
C GLU A 44 0.49 -6.82 -5.53
N SER A 45 0.64 -6.02 -4.46
CA SER A 45 1.82 -5.19 -4.25
C SER A 45 2.98 -5.97 -3.65
N GLU A 46 2.72 -6.91 -2.73
CA GLU A 46 3.73 -7.83 -2.19
C GLU A 46 4.28 -8.76 -3.27
N ASP A 47 3.42 -9.32 -4.14
CA ASP A 47 3.84 -10.16 -5.26
C ASP A 47 4.79 -9.40 -6.22
N ILE A 48 4.55 -8.10 -6.40
CA ILE A 48 5.43 -7.23 -7.19
C ILE A 48 6.74 -6.97 -6.43
N GLU A 49 6.68 -6.66 -5.14
CA GLU A 49 7.87 -6.41 -4.31
C GLU A 49 8.77 -7.65 -4.24
N GLU A 50 8.21 -8.84 -4.05
CA GLU A 50 8.92 -10.12 -4.07
C GLU A 50 9.53 -10.40 -5.46
N GLY A 51 8.82 -10.07 -6.54
CA GLY A 51 9.35 -10.09 -7.90
C GLY A 51 10.45 -9.06 -8.19
N PHE A 52 10.56 -8.00 -7.39
CA PHE A 52 11.67 -7.03 -7.44
C PHE A 52 12.84 -7.41 -6.51
N LEU A 53 12.59 -8.22 -5.48
CA LEU A 53 13.59 -8.64 -4.49
C LEU A 53 14.31 -9.96 -4.86
N THR A 54 13.89 -10.65 -5.92
CA THR A 54 14.64 -11.77 -6.49
C THR A 54 15.61 -11.28 -7.58
N PRO A 55 16.94 -11.28 -7.36
CA PRO A 55 17.89 -10.93 -8.40
C PRO A 55 18.27 -12.22 -9.16
N GLU A 56 17.36 -12.76 -9.97
CA GLU A 56 17.76 -13.81 -10.92
C GLU A 56 17.80 -13.26 -12.35
N ARG A 57 19.05 -13.09 -12.79
CA ARG A 57 19.54 -12.54 -14.05
C ARG A 57 18.80 -13.08 -15.27
N LYS A 58 18.27 -12.17 -16.10
CA LYS A 58 18.73 -11.91 -17.48
C LYS A 58 17.84 -10.85 -18.13
N THR A 59 18.43 -9.72 -18.48
CA THR A 59 17.86 -8.79 -19.48
C THR A 59 17.79 -9.50 -20.84
N PRO A 60 16.77 -9.20 -21.66
CA PRO A 60 17.01 -8.16 -22.64
C PRO A 60 15.91 -7.08 -22.68
N ASP A 61 16.42 -5.85 -22.77
CA ASP A 61 15.86 -4.61 -23.27
C ASP A 61 14.39 -4.58 -23.75
N ARG A 62 13.55 -3.84 -23.02
CA ARG A 62 12.76 -2.77 -23.64
C ARG A 62 12.41 -1.69 -22.63
N SER A 63 13.07 -0.54 -22.79
CA SER A 63 12.65 0.75 -22.28
C SER A 63 11.12 0.98 -22.35
N GLN A 64 10.56 1.69 -21.35
CA GLN A 64 9.12 1.97 -21.08
C GLN A 64 8.51 0.88 -20.17
N VAL A 65 8.31 1.05 -18.86
CA VAL A 65 7.48 2.07 -18.20
C VAL A 65 8.00 2.27 -16.76
N ARG A 66 9.20 2.86 -16.62
CA ARG A 66 9.70 3.39 -15.34
C ARG A 66 9.38 4.87 -15.27
N LYS A 67 8.19 5.30 -14.79
CA LYS A 67 7.94 6.72 -14.41
C LYS A 67 6.56 7.07 -13.81
N ARG A 68 5.86 6.19 -13.08
CA ARG A 68 4.58 6.62 -12.44
C ARG A 68 4.34 6.22 -10.97
N ARG A 69 5.24 5.45 -10.34
CA ARG A 69 5.01 4.98 -8.95
C ARG A 69 5.88 5.65 -7.88
N ALA A 70 6.98 6.31 -8.25
CA ALA A 70 7.82 7.03 -7.29
C ALA A 70 7.15 8.31 -6.78
N ASP A 71 6.37 8.98 -7.63
CA ASP A 71 5.82 10.30 -7.29
C ASP A 71 4.68 10.24 -6.25
N PHE A 72 3.94 9.13 -6.16
CA PHE A 72 2.79 9.06 -5.25
C PHE A 72 3.19 8.92 -3.78
N ILE A 73 4.28 8.19 -3.50
CA ILE A 73 4.81 8.05 -2.13
C ILE A 73 5.51 9.36 -1.72
N ASP A 74 6.25 10.01 -2.63
CA ASP A 74 6.93 11.28 -2.35
C ASP A 74 5.93 12.42 -2.06
N VAL A 75 4.81 12.49 -2.79
CA VAL A 75 3.71 13.44 -2.54
C VAL A 75 3.06 13.22 -1.17
N LEU A 76 2.90 11.96 -0.75
CA LEU A 76 2.31 11.61 0.54
C LEU A 76 3.23 11.96 1.72
N ILE A 77 4.55 11.83 1.54
CA ILE A 77 5.54 12.15 2.57
C ILE A 77 5.80 13.67 2.65
N LYS A 78 5.90 14.37 1.51
CA LYS A 78 6.12 15.83 1.49
C LYS A 78 4.91 16.65 1.92
N GLY A 79 3.68 16.13 1.81
CA GLY A 79 2.47 16.82 2.26
C GLY A 79 2.28 16.87 3.78
N VAL A 80 3.05 16.08 4.55
CA VAL A 80 2.94 16.00 6.03
C VAL A 80 3.93 16.92 6.74
N LEU A 81 4.85 17.58 6.02
CA LEU A 81 5.89 18.43 6.58
C LEU A 81 5.93 19.83 5.92
N ALA A 82 4.83 20.56 6.00
CA ALA A 82 4.85 22.00 5.79
C ALA A 82 4.19 22.69 6.99
N PRO A 83 4.95 23.40 7.86
CA PRO A 83 4.35 24.23 8.89
C PRO A 83 3.62 25.38 8.19
N GLN A 84 2.32 25.51 8.47
CA GLN A 84 1.58 26.72 8.10
C GLN A 84 2.13 27.88 8.92
N GLN A 85 2.76 28.84 8.25
CA GLN A 85 3.07 30.15 8.81
C GLN A 85 2.06 31.18 8.27
N PRO A 86 1.75 32.21 9.09
CA PRO A 86 0.45 32.87 9.15
C PRO A 86 0.10 33.77 7.96
#